data_AF-A0A7X9IJD4-F1
#
_entry.id   AF-A0A7X9IJD4-F1
#
_cell.length_a   1.000
_cell.length_b   1.000
_cell.length_c   1.000
_cell.angle_alpha   90.00
_cell.angle_beta   90.00
_cell.angle_gamma   90.00
#
_symmetry.space_group_name_H-M   'P 1'
#
loop_
_entity.id
_entity.type
_entity.pdbx_description
1 polymer ?
#
loop_
_entity_poly.entity_id
_entity_poly.type
_entity_poly.pdbx_seq_one_letter_code
_entity_poly.pdbx_strand_id
1 'polypeptide(L)'
;MADLIEVIVNARKDEKHVVKYRLKTFGNDGEILQEEEIEVKTPSVSYNINHLVNYVQNSIVAGVHSNITILIERMDSDLKRNDYAGVLHCSACIFETMAKDIIGIPTVQDQTLKSFFDRYRKDSTLPAVILDYIILIYDNRNTVPLAGHGSIHIPTITKQEATVLAEMTKAFVNIEYKLKRTS
;
A
#
# COMPACT_ATOMS: atom_id res chain seq x y z
N MET A 1 4.28 -10.76 17.47
CA MET A 1 3.18 -11.73 17.26
C MET A 1 2.05 -10.95 16.64
N ALA A 2 1.44 -11.46 15.57
CA ALA A 2 0.35 -10.75 14.91
C ALA A 2 -0.94 -10.93 15.71
N ASP A 3 -1.57 -9.83 16.12
CA ASP A 3 -2.87 -9.85 16.77
C ASP A 3 -3.92 -10.34 15.78
N LEU A 4 -4.79 -11.26 16.20
CA LEU A 4 -5.86 -11.78 15.39
C LEU A 4 -6.96 -10.71 15.27
N ILE A 5 -7.01 -10.00 14.15
CA ILE A 5 -8.06 -9.00 13.89
C ILE A 5 -9.30 -9.73 13.38
N GLU A 6 -10.25 -10.02 14.27
CA GLU A 6 -11.60 -10.45 13.90
C GLU A 6 -12.50 -9.22 13.69
N VAL A 7 -12.82 -8.90 12.43
CA VAL A 7 -13.69 -7.78 12.08
C VAL A 7 -15.15 -8.24 12.04
N ILE A 8 -15.92 -7.95 13.08
CA ILE A 8 -17.36 -8.27 13.11
C ILE A 8 -18.15 -7.11 12.49
N VAL A 9 -18.48 -7.23 11.21
CA VAL A 9 -19.29 -6.25 10.49
C VAL A 9 -20.79 -6.46 10.76
N ASN A 10 -21.39 -5.57 11.54
CA ASN A 10 -22.85 -5.52 11.74
C ASN A 10 -23.43 -4.29 11.01
N ALA A 11 -23.83 -4.47 9.74
CA ALA A 11 -24.47 -3.39 8.99
C ALA A 11 -25.92 -3.20 9.46
N ARG A 12 -26.27 -1.97 9.87
CA ARG A 12 -27.69 -1.53 9.98
C ARG A 12 -27.96 -0.53 8.87
N LYS A 13 -28.97 -0.83 8.05
CA LYS A 13 -29.44 0.06 6.99
C LYS A 13 -30.26 1.19 7.62
N ASP A 14 -29.83 2.43 7.45
CA ASP A 14 -30.67 3.60 7.64
C ASP A 14 -31.08 4.20 6.28
N GLU A 15 -32.16 4.99 6.27
CA GLU A 15 -32.78 5.55 5.05
C GLU A 15 -31.86 6.53 4.28
N LYS A 16 -30.63 6.77 4.75
CA LYS A 16 -29.70 7.80 4.28
C LYS A 16 -28.43 7.27 3.59
N HIS A 17 -28.38 5.99 3.25
CA HIS A 17 -27.20 5.38 2.59
C HIS A 17 -25.91 5.45 3.43
N VAL A 18 -26.05 5.46 4.77
CA VAL A 18 -24.92 5.41 5.68
C VAL A 18 -24.82 3.98 6.19
N VAL A 19 -23.65 3.36 6.04
CA VAL A 19 -23.39 2.07 6.67
C VAL A 19 -22.49 2.33 7.86
N LYS A 20 -22.98 1.97 9.05
CA LYS A 20 -22.19 1.98 10.27
C LYS A 20 -21.50 0.65 10.44
N TYR A 21 -20.20 0.71 10.68
CA TYR A 21 -19.35 -0.44 11.00
C TYR A 21 -18.89 -0.31 12.43
N ARG A 22 -18.74 -1.45 13.09
CA ARG A 22 -18.19 -1.54 14.43
C ARG A 22 -16.97 -2.44 14.35
N LEU A 23 -15.80 -1.85 14.50
CA LEU A 23 -14.55 -2.61 14.51
C LEU A 23 -14.21 -2.97 15.93
N LYS A 24 -13.81 -4.22 16.12
CA LYS A 24 -13.28 -4.73 17.39
C LYS A 24 -11.91 -5.30 17.10
N THR A 25 -10.94 -4.95 17.93
CA THR A 25 -9.63 -5.60 17.94
C THR A 25 -9.60 -6.53 19.15
N PHE A 26 -9.03 -7.72 18.97
CA PHE A 26 -8.98 -8.75 19.99
C PHE A 26 -7.54 -9.08 20.36
N GLY A 27 -7.30 -9.28 21.65
CA GLY A 27 -6.06 -9.84 22.18
C GLY A 27 -5.99 -11.34 21.91
N ASN A 28 -4.82 -11.93 22.15
CA ASN A 28 -4.59 -13.37 21.94
C ASN A 28 -5.45 -14.28 22.84
N ASP A 29 -6.03 -13.72 23.90
CA ASP A 29 -6.95 -14.36 24.84
C ASP A 29 -8.43 -14.08 24.53
N GLY A 30 -8.72 -13.36 23.43
CA GLY A 30 -10.08 -12.99 23.02
C GLY A 30 -10.64 -11.77 23.75
N GLU A 31 -9.85 -11.05 24.54
CA GLU A 31 -10.26 -9.78 25.13
C GLU A 31 -10.40 -8.70 24.05
N ILE A 32 -11.43 -7.86 24.11
CA ILE A 32 -11.55 -6.70 23.21
C ILE A 32 -10.58 -5.61 23.66
N LEU A 33 -9.56 -5.34 22.85
CA LEU A 33 -8.55 -4.32 23.15
C LEU A 33 -9.03 -2.91 22.76
N GLN A 34 -9.80 -2.81 21.68
CA GLN A 34 -10.30 -1.54 21.16
C GLN A 34 -11.61 -1.77 20.38
N GLU A 35 -12.57 -0.87 20.55
CA GLU A 35 -13.83 -0.85 19.79
C GLU A 35 -14.05 0.54 19.20
N GLU A 36 -14.28 0.63 17.89
CA GLU A 36 -14.53 1.88 17.18
C GLU A 36 -15.74 1.77 16.26
N GLU A 37 -16.54 2.84 16.19
CA GLU A 37 -17.64 2.96 15.24
C GLU A 37 -17.20 3.83 14.06
N ILE A 38 -17.26 3.28 12.84
CA ILE A 38 -16.94 4.00 11.61
C ILE A 38 -18.20 4.15 10.78
N GLU A 39 -18.52 5.38 10.39
CA GLU A 39 -19.57 5.66 9.42
C GLU A 39 -18.99 5.81 8.02
N VAL A 40 -19.46 5.00 7.08
CA VAL A 40 -19.11 5.15 5.66
C VAL A 40 -20.32 5.63 4.89
N LYS A 41 -20.22 6.81 4.30
CA LYS A 41 -21.20 7.32 3.34
C LYS A 41 -20.92 6.69 1.99
N THR A 42 -21.73 5.72 1.58
CA THR A 42 -21.54 5.02 0.30
C THR A 42 -22.60 5.43 -0.71
N PRO A 43 -22.24 5.88 -1.93
CA PRO A 43 -23.21 6.23 -2.96
C PRO A 43 -23.90 5.00 -3.61
N SER A 44 -23.45 3.77 -3.34
CA SER A 44 -24.09 2.55 -3.85
C SER A 44 -23.83 1.32 -2.96
N VAL A 45 -24.84 0.45 -2.88
CA VAL A 45 -25.07 -0.58 -1.83
C VAL A 45 -24.25 -1.87 -2.00
N SER A 46 -23.15 -1.85 -2.76
CA SER A 46 -22.34 -3.06 -3.01
C SER A 46 -20.86 -2.82 -2.74
N TYR A 47 -20.52 -2.45 -1.51
CA TYR A 47 -19.16 -2.62 -1.03
C TYR A 47 -19.00 -4.04 -0.48
N ASN A 48 -18.16 -4.83 -1.14
CA ASN A 48 -17.89 -6.20 -0.75
C ASN A 48 -17.23 -6.20 0.64
N ILE A 49 -17.82 -6.88 1.62
CA ILE A 49 -17.29 -6.98 2.99
C ILE A 49 -15.84 -7.48 2.98
N ASN A 50 -15.45 -8.33 2.01
CA ASN A 50 -14.07 -8.77 1.85
C ASN A 50 -13.11 -7.62 1.50
N HIS A 51 -13.58 -6.55 0.85
CA HIS A 51 -12.76 -5.36 0.58
C HIS A 51 -12.49 -4.58 1.87
N LEU A 52 -13.49 -4.43 2.75
CA LEU A 52 -13.31 -3.85 4.09
C LEU A 52 -12.45 -4.72 5.02
N VAL A 53 -12.66 -6.03 5.03
CA VAL A 53 -11.86 -6.96 5.84
C VAL A 53 -10.39 -6.94 5.37
N ASN A 54 -10.14 -6.91 4.06
CA ASN A 54 -8.79 -6.73 3.52
C ASN A 54 -8.21 -5.34 3.84
N TYR A 55 -9.03 -4.29 3.83
CA TYR A 55 -8.61 -2.93 4.22
C TYR A 55 -8.18 -2.86 5.69
N VAL A 56 -8.88 -3.58 6.58
CA VAL A 56 -8.58 -3.64 8.01
C VAL A 56 -7.40 -4.58 8.31
N GLN A 57 -7.35 -5.76 7.68
CA GLN A 57 -6.28 -6.75 7.89
C GLN A 57 -4.96 -6.36 7.22
N ASN A 58 -4.99 -5.63 6.10
CA ASN A 58 -3.80 -5.11 5.44
C ASN A 58 -3.56 -3.63 5.74
N SER A 59 -4.11 -3.11 6.86
CA SER A 59 -4.26 -1.67 7.10
C SER A 59 -3.00 -0.87 6.79
N ILE A 60 -2.99 -0.36 5.56
CA ILE A 60 -2.16 0.76 5.21
C ILE A 60 -2.67 1.91 6.05
N VAL A 61 -1.74 2.59 6.71
CA VAL A 61 -2.04 3.64 7.69
C VAL A 61 -3.08 4.61 7.14
N ALA A 62 -4.20 4.80 7.86
CA ALA A 62 -5.30 5.65 7.43
C ALA A 62 -4.80 7.06 7.06
N GLY A 63 -4.92 7.51 5.82
CA GLY A 63 -4.40 8.80 5.33
C GLY A 63 -3.12 8.72 4.49
N VAL A 64 -2.81 7.53 3.95
CA VAL A 64 -1.96 7.36 2.77
C VAL A 64 -2.70 7.90 1.52
N HIS A 65 -1.96 8.45 0.56
CA HIS A 65 -2.54 8.97 -0.68
C HIS A 65 -3.35 7.88 -1.43
N SER A 66 -4.55 8.22 -1.91
CA SER A 66 -5.49 7.26 -2.51
C SER A 66 -4.90 6.47 -3.69
N ASN A 67 -4.07 7.09 -4.52
CA ASN A 67 -3.37 6.41 -5.62
C ASN A 67 -2.43 5.30 -5.13
N ILE A 68 -1.81 5.42 -3.96
CA ILE A 68 -0.96 4.36 -3.39
C ILE A 68 -1.82 3.15 -3.03
N THR A 69 -3.02 3.37 -2.46
CA THR A 69 -3.98 2.29 -2.19
C THR A 69 -4.34 1.54 -3.48
N ILE A 70 -4.69 2.26 -4.55
CA ILE A 70 -5.00 1.66 -5.86
C ILE A 70 -3.81 0.86 -6.40
N LEU A 71 -2.58 1.38 -6.27
CA LEU A 71 -1.39 0.69 -6.75
C LEU A 71 -1.07 -0.56 -5.93
N ILE A 72 -1.34 -0.56 -4.62
CA ILE A 72 -1.18 -1.75 -3.78
C ILE A 72 -2.21 -2.81 -4.15
N GLU A 73 -3.46 -2.44 -4.43
CA GLU A 73 -4.47 -3.39 -4.92
C GLU A 73 -4.05 -4.02 -6.26
N ARG A 74 -3.44 -3.23 -7.15
CA ARG A 74 -2.88 -3.75 -8.41
C ARG A 74 -1.73 -4.71 -8.17
N MET A 75 -0.79 -4.35 -7.30
CA MET A 75 0.34 -5.19 -6.90
C MET A 75 -0.13 -6.54 -6.31
N ASP A 76 -1.12 -6.51 -5.41
CA ASP A 76 -1.68 -7.74 -4.82
C ASP A 76 -2.42 -8.57 -5.87
N SER A 77 -3.09 -7.93 -6.82
CA SER A 77 -3.72 -8.60 -7.96
C SER A 77 -2.68 -9.27 -8.86
N ASP A 78 -1.57 -8.59 -9.16
CA ASP A 78 -0.42 -9.11 -9.90
C ASP A 78 0.17 -10.35 -9.22
N LEU A 79 0.39 -10.28 -7.90
CA LEU A 79 0.90 -11.40 -7.12
C LEU A 79 -0.06 -12.61 -7.17
N LYS A 80 -1.38 -12.38 -7.06
CA LYS A 80 -2.40 -13.44 -7.14
C LYS A 80 -2.47 -14.11 -8.50
N ARG A 81 -2.24 -13.37 -9.59
CA ARG A 81 -2.22 -13.92 -10.97
C ARG A 81 -0.86 -14.48 -11.38
N ASN A 82 0.11 -14.52 -10.47
CA ASN A 82 1.51 -14.89 -10.72
C ASN A 82 2.22 -13.97 -11.76
N ASP A 83 1.76 -12.72 -11.91
CA ASP A 83 2.44 -11.71 -12.72
C ASP A 83 3.49 -10.98 -11.86
N TYR A 84 4.63 -11.63 -11.68
CA TYR A 84 5.68 -11.12 -10.80
C TYR A 84 6.37 -9.88 -11.35
N ALA A 85 6.41 -9.70 -12.67
CA ALA A 85 6.90 -8.46 -13.28
C ALA A 85 5.95 -7.29 -13.00
N GLY A 86 4.63 -7.54 -13.01
CA GLY A 86 3.62 -6.58 -12.56
C GLY A 86 3.81 -6.17 -11.09
N VAL A 87 4.17 -7.10 -10.20
CA VAL A 87 4.49 -6.77 -8.80
C VAL A 87 5.67 -5.80 -8.70
N LEU A 88 6.72 -6.01 -9.47
CA LEU A 88 7.87 -5.10 -9.54
C LEU A 88 7.48 -3.72 -10.09
N HIS A 89 6.68 -3.70 -11.16
CA HIS A 89 6.15 -2.47 -11.74
C HIS A 89 5.37 -1.64 -10.71
N CYS A 90 4.37 -2.27 -10.09
CA CYS A 90 3.51 -1.62 -9.11
C CYS A 90 4.32 -1.13 -7.90
N SER A 91 5.29 -1.91 -7.41
CA SER A 91 6.18 -1.50 -6.31
C SER A 91 6.97 -0.22 -6.66
N ALA A 92 7.56 -0.15 -7.86
CA ALA A 92 8.28 1.03 -8.30
C ALA A 92 7.36 2.27 -8.41
N CYS A 93 6.14 2.10 -8.93
CA CYS A 93 5.14 3.16 -9.00
C CYS A 93 4.66 3.62 -7.61
N ILE A 94 4.51 2.70 -6.65
CA ILE A 94 4.16 3.01 -5.26
C ILE A 94 5.26 3.88 -4.64
N PHE A 95 6.52 3.48 -4.77
CA PHE A 95 7.63 4.26 -4.23
C PHE A 95 7.75 5.65 -4.84
N GLU A 96 7.56 5.78 -6.16
CA GLU A 96 7.54 7.10 -6.81
C GLU A 96 6.39 7.96 -6.28
N THR A 97 5.19 7.40 -6.16
CA THR A 97 3.99 8.11 -5.68
C THR A 97 4.16 8.54 -4.22
N MET A 98 4.67 7.65 -3.37
CA MET A 98 5.00 7.94 -1.97
C MET A 98 6.01 9.10 -1.90
N ALA A 99 7.09 9.04 -2.68
CA ALA A 99 8.11 10.08 -2.65
C ALA A 99 7.55 11.45 -3.10
N LYS A 100 6.69 11.48 -4.13
CA LYS A 100 5.99 12.70 -4.58
C LYS A 100 5.12 13.29 -3.47
N ASP A 101 4.36 12.45 -2.77
CA ASP A 101 3.47 12.87 -1.69
C ASP A 101 4.27 13.37 -0.47
N ILE A 102 5.34 12.66 -0.07
CA ILE A 102 6.19 13.04 1.07
C ILE A 102 6.93 14.35 0.84
N ILE A 103 7.38 14.61 -0.38
CA ILE A 103 8.03 15.89 -0.75
C ILE A 103 7.00 17.01 -0.81
N GLY A 104 5.78 16.75 -1.30
CA GLY A 104 4.67 17.71 -1.33
C GLY A 104 4.92 18.94 -2.22
N ILE A 105 5.86 18.88 -3.15
CA ILE A 105 6.18 20.00 -4.06
C ILE A 105 5.48 19.79 -5.41
N PRO A 106 4.75 20.79 -5.94
CA PRO A 106 4.07 20.66 -7.22
C PRO A 106 5.00 20.35 -8.41
N THR A 107 6.23 20.88 -8.40
CA THR A 107 7.17 20.75 -9.52
C THR A 107 7.72 19.34 -9.71
N VAL A 108 7.58 18.43 -8.74
CA VAL A 108 8.03 17.03 -8.87
C VAL A 108 6.95 16.09 -9.41
N GLN A 109 5.71 16.54 -9.56
CA GLN A 109 4.59 15.65 -9.92
C GLN A 109 4.75 15.02 -11.31
N ASP A 110 5.31 15.77 -12.26
CA ASP A 110 5.56 15.31 -13.63
C ASP A 110 6.97 14.71 -13.82
N GLN A 111 7.72 14.54 -12.73
CA GLN A 111 9.08 14.02 -12.74
C GLN A 111 9.14 12.53 -12.40
N THR A 112 10.21 11.87 -12.82
CA THR A 112 10.49 10.47 -12.46
C THR A 112 11.17 10.41 -11.10
N LEU A 113 10.98 9.33 -10.33
CA LEU A 113 11.59 9.17 -9.00
C LEU A 113 13.09 9.48 -9.03
N LYS A 114 13.79 8.99 -10.05
CA LYS A 114 15.24 9.16 -10.20
C LYS A 114 15.67 10.63 -10.30
N SER A 115 14.87 11.50 -10.95
CA SER A 115 15.27 12.90 -11.15
C SER A 115 15.16 13.76 -9.89
N PHE A 116 14.33 13.36 -8.93
CA PHE A 116 14.16 14.08 -7.66
C PHE A 116 14.58 13.26 -6.42
N PHE A 117 15.24 12.11 -6.60
CA PHE A 117 15.52 11.18 -5.51
C PHE A 117 16.38 11.79 -4.39
N ASP A 118 17.36 12.63 -4.73
CA ASP A 118 18.19 13.31 -3.73
C ASP A 118 17.37 14.26 -2.84
N ARG A 119 16.30 14.83 -3.39
CA ARG A 119 15.35 15.61 -2.59
C ARG A 119 14.53 14.70 -1.70
N TYR A 120 14.00 13.59 -2.24
CA TYR A 120 13.29 12.60 -1.44
C TYR A 120 14.13 12.11 -0.26
N ARG A 121 15.41 11.79 -0.48
CA ARG A 121 16.34 11.33 0.57
C ARG A 121 16.49 12.33 1.73
N LYS A 122 16.35 13.63 1.46
CA LYS A 122 16.42 14.68 2.50
C LYS A 122 15.12 14.84 3.28
N ASP A 123 13.99 14.62 2.62
CA ASP A 123 12.65 14.88 3.18
C ASP A 123 12.00 13.63 3.80
N SER A 124 12.53 12.46 3.46
CA SER A 124 12.10 11.15 3.97
C SER A 124 12.52 10.95 5.42
N THR A 125 11.72 10.18 6.14
CA THR A 125 12.02 9.71 7.50
C THR A 125 12.61 8.29 7.52
N LEU A 126 12.68 7.63 6.37
CA LEU A 126 13.23 6.29 6.24
C LEU A 126 14.77 6.28 6.39
N PRO A 127 15.34 5.23 7.02
CA PRO A 127 16.78 5.01 7.01
C PRO A 127 17.37 4.93 5.60
N ALA A 128 18.61 5.40 5.45
CA ALA A 128 19.31 5.44 4.15
C ALA A 128 19.33 4.09 3.42
N VAL A 129 19.50 2.98 4.14
CA VAL A 129 19.48 1.62 3.55
C VAL A 129 18.15 1.26 2.89
N ILE A 130 17.02 1.74 3.44
CA ILE A 130 15.70 1.54 2.84
C ILE A 130 15.56 2.40 1.58
N LEU A 131 16.07 3.63 1.61
CA LEU A 131 16.08 4.50 0.44
C LEU A 131 16.94 3.93 -0.69
N ASP A 132 18.10 3.37 -0.36
CA ASP A 132 18.97 2.68 -1.33
C ASP A 132 18.27 1.47 -1.96
N TYR A 133 17.48 0.73 -1.16
CA TYR A 133 16.65 -0.36 -1.67
C TYR A 133 15.53 0.15 -2.58
N ILE A 134 14.84 1.23 -2.20
CA ILE A 134 13.77 1.83 -3.02
C ILE A 134 14.27 2.22 -4.40
N ILE A 135 15.42 2.91 -4.49
CA ILE A 135 15.94 3.33 -5.80
C ILE A 135 16.44 2.14 -6.63
N LEU A 136 17.00 1.10 -5.98
CA LEU A 136 17.36 -0.15 -6.64
C LEU A 136 16.13 -0.82 -7.29
N ILE A 137 15.03 -0.95 -6.55
CA ILE A 137 13.78 -1.51 -7.09
C ILE A 137 13.24 -0.67 -8.25
N TYR A 138 13.27 0.65 -8.11
CA TYR A 138 12.83 1.57 -9.16
C TYR A 138 13.64 1.42 -10.45
N ASP A 139 14.96 1.27 -10.33
CA ASP A 139 15.86 1.06 -11.47
C ASP A 139 15.67 -0.32 -12.10
N ASN A 140 15.49 -1.37 -11.30
CA ASN A 140 15.27 -2.74 -11.77
C ASN A 140 14.05 -2.89 -12.67
N ARG A 141 13.02 -2.06 -12.51
CA ARG A 141 11.85 -2.09 -13.39
C ARG A 141 12.21 -1.86 -14.87
N ASN A 142 13.32 -1.15 -15.14
CA ASN A 142 13.76 -0.85 -16.49
C ASN A 142 14.59 -1.98 -17.12
N THR A 143 15.05 -2.93 -16.31
CA THR A 143 15.92 -4.04 -16.76
C THR A 143 15.20 -5.38 -16.77
N VAL A 144 14.19 -5.56 -15.90
CA VAL A 144 13.38 -6.79 -15.85
C VAL A 144 12.32 -6.75 -16.96
N PRO A 145 12.23 -7.78 -17.83
CA PRO A 145 11.20 -7.85 -18.86
C PRO A 145 9.79 -7.65 -18.30
N LEU A 146 8.96 -6.89 -19.02
CA LEU A 146 7.56 -6.57 -18.67
C LEU A 146 7.34 -5.70 -17.41
N ALA A 147 8.38 -5.37 -16.64
CA ALA A 147 8.24 -4.57 -15.41
C ALA A 147 8.17 -3.05 -15.65
N GLY A 148 8.68 -2.56 -16.79
CA GLY A 148 8.64 -1.14 -17.14
C GLY A 148 8.23 -0.89 -18.59
N HIS A 149 8.57 -1.82 -19.48
CA HIS A 149 8.36 -1.71 -20.92
C HIS A 149 7.98 -3.08 -21.51
N GLY A 150 7.34 -3.08 -22.68
CA GLY A 150 7.07 -4.29 -23.43
C GLY A 150 8.37 -5.01 -23.80
N SER A 151 8.38 -6.33 -23.69
CA SER A 151 9.53 -7.17 -24.00
C SER A 151 9.07 -8.54 -24.49
N ILE A 152 9.84 -9.14 -25.39
CA ILE A 152 9.64 -10.52 -25.85
C ILE A 152 10.39 -11.54 -24.97
N HIS A 153 11.22 -11.05 -24.04
CA HIS A 153 11.96 -11.91 -23.11
C HIS A 153 11.10 -12.29 -21.90
N ILE A 154 11.35 -13.47 -21.37
CA ILE A 154 10.64 -14.00 -20.20
C ILE A 154 11.16 -13.28 -18.94
N PRO A 155 10.28 -12.75 -18.07
CA PRO A 155 10.70 -12.18 -16.79
C PRO A 155 11.33 -13.23 -15.88
N THR A 156 12.40 -12.86 -15.17
CA THR A 156 13.15 -13.78 -14.30
C THR A 156 12.78 -13.68 -12.82
N ILE A 157 11.97 -12.68 -12.44
CA ILE A 157 11.55 -12.50 -11.05
C ILE A 157 10.70 -13.68 -10.58
N THR A 158 11.09 -14.26 -9.45
CA THR A 158 10.45 -15.44 -8.88
C THR A 158 9.27 -15.06 -7.98
N LYS A 159 8.41 -16.05 -7.68
CA LYS A 159 7.31 -15.89 -6.72
C LYS A 159 7.79 -15.42 -5.34
N GLN A 160 8.90 -15.97 -4.87
CA GLN A 160 9.47 -15.66 -3.56
C GLN A 160 9.93 -14.20 -3.53
N GLU A 161 10.68 -13.77 -4.54
CA GLU A 161 11.14 -12.37 -4.66
C GLU A 161 9.96 -11.41 -4.76
N ALA A 162 8.94 -11.73 -5.58
CA ALA A 162 7.75 -10.90 -5.71
C ALA A 162 6.96 -10.80 -4.41
N THR A 163 6.86 -11.89 -3.65
CA THR A 163 6.16 -11.90 -2.35
C THR A 163 6.91 -11.02 -1.34
N VAL A 164 8.23 -11.19 -1.22
CA VAL A 164 9.06 -10.35 -0.34
C VAL A 164 8.96 -8.88 -0.74
N LEU A 165 9.05 -8.59 -2.05
CA LEU A 165 8.93 -7.24 -2.57
C LEU A 165 7.58 -6.60 -2.22
N ALA A 166 6.47 -7.31 -2.43
CA ALA A 166 5.13 -6.80 -2.10
C ALA A 166 4.99 -6.46 -0.62
N GLU A 167 5.48 -7.34 0.28
CA GLU A 167 5.43 -7.10 1.72
C GLU A 167 6.34 -5.95 2.15
N MET A 168 7.56 -5.87 1.60
CA MET A 168 8.50 -4.77 1.88
C MET A 168 7.93 -3.42 1.41
N THR A 169 7.32 -3.38 0.21
CA THR A 169 6.68 -2.18 -0.32
C THR A 169 5.59 -1.67 0.63
N LYS A 170 4.68 -2.55 1.09
CA LYS A 170 3.63 -2.19 2.06
C LYS A 170 4.23 -1.72 3.39
N ALA A 171 5.27 -2.40 3.87
CA ALA A 171 5.94 -2.05 5.11
C ALA A 171 6.59 -0.66 5.03
N PHE A 172 7.29 -0.33 3.95
CA PHE A 172 7.95 0.97 3.78
C PHE A 172 6.96 2.12 3.69
N VAL A 173 5.87 1.95 2.94
CA VAL A 173 4.76 2.91 2.92
C VAL A 173 4.24 3.15 4.33
N ASN A 174 3.95 2.07 5.07
CA ASN A 174 3.42 2.18 6.42
C ASN A 174 4.37 2.89 7.38
N ILE A 175 5.66 2.56 7.34
CA ILE A 175 6.67 3.18 8.21
C ILE A 175 6.80 4.67 7.88
N GLU A 176 6.98 5.02 6.62
CA GLU A 176 7.18 6.41 6.19
C GLU A 176 6.00 7.29 6.59
N TYR A 177 4.76 6.87 6.32
CA TYR A 177 3.57 7.65 6.68
C TYR A 177 3.31 7.70 8.18
N LYS A 178 3.69 6.68 8.96
CA LYS A 178 3.61 6.73 10.43
C LYS A 178 4.58 7.77 10.97
N LEU A 179 5.85 7.69 10.57
CA LEU A 179 6.91 8.56 11.05
C LEU A 179 6.69 10.02 10.63
N LYS A 180 6.18 10.27 9.42
CA LYS A 180 5.88 11.61 8.94
C LYS A 180 4.82 12.34 9.77
N ARG A 181 3.89 11.62 10.41
CA ARG A 181 2.84 12.23 11.26
C ARG A 181 3.31 12.56 12.67
N THR A 182 4.34 11.87 13.13
CA THR A 182 4.92 12.07 14.46
C THR A 182 6.07 13.09 14.46
N SER A 183 6.44 13.59 13.28
CA SER A 183 7.51 14.58 13.06
C SER A 183 6.91 15.97 12.84
#